data_AF-A0A956AVA5-F1
#
_entry.id   AF-A0A956AVA5-F1
#
_cell.length_a   1.000
_cell.length_b   1.000
_cell.length_c   1.000
_cell.angle_alpha   90.00
_cell.angle_beta   90.00
_cell.angle_gamma   90.00
#
_symmetry.space_group_name_H-M   'P 1'
#
loop_
_entity.id
_entity.type
_entity.pdbx_description
1 polymer ?
#
loop_
_entity_poly.entity_id
_entity_poly.type
_entity_poly.pdbx_seq_one_letter_code
_entity_poly.pdbx_strand_id
1 'polypeptide(L)'
;MKAHGPARLGVFGASGRLGRRVIECLPEHAGLKLVEAIGRDAPPGAFGDCDVVIDVSLAEATGELLARLEGTAAALVTGVTGRDAAQIAALEARAAHAPVLFAANFSVGVAMLQRLVRAAAAALGPDFEAEVFEVHHRHKRDAPSGTALALARAAAEGAGPIRTQRVDATGRPLGVPRAVGQSASRLAIAPTFAGYAL
;
A
#
# COMPACT_ATOMS: atom_id res chain seq x y z
N MET A 1 30.69 -2.95 14.69
CA MET A 1 29.29 -2.49 14.83
C MET A 1 28.78 -2.96 16.18
N LYS A 2 28.28 -2.07 17.06
CA LYS A 2 27.68 -2.49 18.33
C LYS A 2 26.42 -3.30 18.04
N ALA A 3 26.34 -4.53 18.53
CA ALA A 3 25.14 -5.34 18.47
C ALA A 3 24.01 -4.55 19.17
N HIS A 4 23.10 -3.98 18.40
CA HIS A 4 21.88 -3.41 18.97
C HIS A 4 20.99 -4.58 19.37
N GLY A 5 20.41 -4.50 20.57
CA GLY A 5 19.37 -5.44 21.00
C GLY A 5 18.17 -5.41 20.04
N PRO A 6 17.14 -6.25 20.27
CA PRO A 6 15.95 -6.25 19.42
C PRO A 6 15.32 -4.86 19.39
N ALA A 7 14.93 -4.41 18.19
CA ALA A 7 14.30 -3.11 18.01
C ALA A 7 12.94 -3.08 18.73
N ARG A 8 12.70 -1.99 19.46
CA ARG A 8 11.48 -1.76 20.23
C ARG A 8 10.36 -1.35 19.29
N LEU A 9 9.38 -2.22 19.15
CA LEU A 9 8.26 -2.08 18.23
C LEU A 9 7.00 -1.57 18.97
N GLY A 10 6.40 -0.52 18.43
CA GLY A 10 5.02 -0.11 18.71
C GLY A 10 4.05 -0.58 17.62
N VAL A 11 2.83 -0.94 17.99
CA VAL A 11 1.76 -1.24 17.02
C VAL A 11 0.56 -0.34 17.28
N PHE A 12 0.17 0.46 16.28
CA PHE A 12 -1.03 1.29 16.31
C PHE A 12 -2.14 0.66 15.47
N GLY A 13 -3.35 0.57 16.03
CA GLY A 13 -4.43 -0.26 15.47
C GLY A 13 -4.33 -1.74 15.88
N ALA A 14 -3.69 -2.02 17.03
CA ALA A 14 -3.38 -3.37 17.51
C ALA A 14 -4.60 -4.29 17.64
N SER A 15 -5.78 -3.76 17.96
CA SER A 15 -7.01 -4.55 18.12
C SER A 15 -7.66 -4.97 16.79
N GLY A 16 -7.23 -4.42 15.65
CA GLY A 16 -7.73 -4.74 14.32
C GLY A 16 -7.22 -6.09 13.79
N ARG A 17 -7.78 -6.54 12.65
CA ARG A 17 -7.40 -7.83 12.04
C ARG A 17 -5.90 -7.92 11.74
N LEU A 18 -5.34 -6.90 11.07
CA LEU A 18 -3.94 -6.87 10.71
C LEU A 18 -3.03 -6.65 11.94
N GLY A 19 -3.42 -5.77 12.86
CA GLY A 19 -2.70 -5.56 14.13
C GLY A 19 -2.50 -6.84 14.94
N ARG A 20 -3.56 -7.64 15.09
CA ARG A 20 -3.46 -8.95 15.75
C ARG A 20 -2.51 -9.90 15.02
N ARG A 21 -2.57 -9.96 13.68
CA ARG A 21 -1.65 -10.78 12.88
C ARG A 21 -0.20 -10.34 13.05
N VAL A 22 0.08 -9.04 13.00
CA VAL A 22 1.43 -8.50 13.24
C VAL A 22 1.95 -8.99 14.58
N ILE A 23 1.17 -8.81 15.66
CA ILE A 23 1.55 -9.21 17.02
C ILE A 23 1.76 -10.72 17.13
N GLU A 24 0.87 -11.53 16.55
CA GLU A 24 0.96 -13.00 16.59
C GLU A 24 2.20 -13.55 15.89
N CYS A 25 2.69 -12.89 14.84
CA CYS A 25 3.90 -13.30 14.13
C CYS A 25 5.20 -12.80 14.80
N LEU A 26 5.15 -11.88 15.76
CA LEU A 26 6.37 -11.32 16.40
C LEU A 26 7.31 -12.36 17.02
N PRO A 27 6.85 -13.46 17.64
CA PRO A 27 7.75 -14.49 18.17
C PRO A 27 8.67 -15.11 17.10
N GLU A 28 8.29 -15.06 15.83
CA GLU A 28 9.10 -15.54 14.70
C GLU A 28 10.23 -14.55 14.31
N HIS A 29 10.22 -13.35 14.91
CA HIS A 29 11.12 -12.25 14.60
C HIS A 29 11.95 -11.83 15.81
N ALA A 30 13.00 -12.59 16.13
CA ALA A 30 13.89 -12.33 17.27
C ALA A 30 14.57 -10.94 17.28
N GLY A 31 14.59 -10.25 16.14
CA GLY A 31 15.10 -8.88 16.02
C GLY A 31 14.12 -7.78 16.47
N LEU A 32 12.90 -8.13 16.85
CA LEU A 32 11.84 -7.21 17.27
C LEU A 32 11.35 -7.54 18.67
N LYS A 33 11.05 -6.50 19.46
CA LYS A 33 10.42 -6.63 20.78
C LYS A 33 9.22 -5.69 20.84
N LEU A 34 8.03 -6.24 21.02
CA LEU A 34 6.84 -5.42 21.27
C LEU A 34 7.01 -4.69 22.60
N VAL A 35 6.91 -3.36 22.58
CA VAL A 35 6.94 -2.51 23.78
C VAL A 35 5.63 -1.77 24.02
N GLU A 36 4.86 -1.51 22.96
CA GLU A 36 3.61 -0.79 23.05
C GLU A 36 2.62 -1.28 21.98
N ALA A 37 1.34 -1.40 22.33
CA ALA A 37 0.28 -1.87 21.44
C ALA A 37 -1.03 -1.13 21.73
N ILE A 38 -1.37 -0.17 20.87
CA ILE A 38 -2.51 0.71 21.06
C ILE A 38 -3.63 0.28 20.09
N GLY A 39 -4.75 -0.14 20.68
CA GLY A 39 -6.01 -0.42 19.98
C GLY A 39 -7.05 0.68 20.18
N ARG A 40 -8.23 0.51 19.59
CA ARG A 40 -9.34 1.48 19.62
C ARG A 40 -9.77 1.95 21.02
N ASP A 41 -9.72 1.03 22.00
CA ASP A 41 -10.18 1.26 23.37
C ASP A 41 -9.01 1.36 24.37
N ALA A 42 -7.79 1.54 23.86
CA ALA A 42 -6.61 1.61 24.71
C ALA A 42 -6.56 2.96 25.46
N PRO A 43 -6.03 2.97 26.70
CA PRO A 43 -5.80 4.21 27.44
C PRO A 43 -4.81 5.14 26.69
N PRO A 44 -4.67 6.41 27.11
CA PRO A 44 -3.68 7.31 26.57
C PRO A 44 -2.25 6.74 26.74
N GLY A 45 -1.71 6.10 25.70
CA GLY A 45 -0.31 5.70 25.58
C GLY A 45 0.49 6.59 24.62
N ALA A 46 1.82 6.51 24.68
CA ALA A 46 2.71 7.21 23.75
C ALA A 46 3.79 6.26 23.27
N PHE A 47 4.35 6.54 22.09
CA PHE A 47 5.39 5.68 21.49
C PHE A 47 6.82 6.14 21.82
N GLY A 48 7.02 6.78 22.98
CA GLY A 48 8.30 7.41 23.37
C GLY A 48 9.48 6.43 23.45
N ASP A 49 9.22 5.18 23.83
CA ASP A 49 10.21 4.10 23.92
C ASP A 49 10.28 3.21 22.67
N CYS A 50 9.64 3.60 21.56
CA CYS A 50 9.68 2.82 20.33
C CYS A 50 10.83 3.26 19.42
N ASP A 51 11.51 2.30 18.82
CA ASP A 51 12.44 2.54 17.71
C ASP A 51 11.68 2.59 16.39
N VAL A 52 10.59 1.81 16.27
CA VAL A 52 9.69 1.76 15.11
C VAL A 52 8.25 1.56 15.53
N VAL A 53 7.31 2.18 14.81
CA VAL A 53 5.87 2.00 14.99
C VAL A 53 5.25 1.52 13.68
N ILE A 54 4.50 0.42 13.76
CA ILE A 54 3.68 -0.11 12.67
C ILE A 54 2.25 0.42 12.83
N ASP A 55 1.80 1.17 11.83
CA ASP A 55 0.44 1.69 11.73
C ASP A 55 -0.40 0.85 10.76
N VAL A 56 -1.37 0.18 11.36
CA VAL A 56 -2.36 -0.67 10.69
C VAL A 56 -3.78 -0.28 11.10
N SER A 57 -3.95 1.01 11.42
CA SER A 57 -5.21 1.62 11.82
C SER A 57 -6.09 2.00 10.60
N LEU A 58 -6.90 3.04 10.74
CA LEU A 58 -7.72 3.61 9.66
C LEU A 58 -7.23 5.03 9.34
N ALA A 59 -7.60 5.56 8.17
CA ALA A 59 -7.11 6.85 7.70
C ALA A 59 -7.41 7.98 8.71
N GLU A 60 -8.59 7.93 9.32
CA GLU A 60 -9.08 8.91 10.31
C GLU A 60 -8.19 8.97 11.56
N ALA A 61 -7.49 7.88 11.90
CA ALA A 61 -6.62 7.79 13.06
C ALA A 61 -5.20 8.33 12.79
N THR A 62 -4.89 8.78 11.56
CA THR A 62 -3.56 9.30 11.19
C THR A 62 -3.14 10.48 12.05
N GLY A 63 -4.05 11.43 12.31
CA GLY A 63 -3.74 12.61 13.12
C GLY A 63 -3.41 12.24 14.58
N GLU A 64 -4.20 11.33 15.16
CA GLU A 64 -3.97 10.83 16.53
C GLU A 64 -2.61 10.14 16.64
N LEU A 65 -2.27 9.28 15.68
CA LEU A 65 -0.97 8.62 15.62
C LEU A 65 0.18 9.62 15.56
N LEU A 66 0.09 10.64 14.70
CA LEU A 66 1.14 11.64 14.54
C LEU A 66 1.34 12.45 15.83
N ALA A 67 0.26 12.80 16.53
CA ALA A 67 0.33 13.45 17.84
C ALA A 67 1.03 12.56 18.89
N ARG A 68 0.74 11.25 18.92
CA ARG A 68 1.41 10.28 19.82
C ARG A 68 2.90 10.07 19.51
N LEU A 69 3.32 10.42 18.31
CA LEU A 69 4.70 10.33 17.84
C LEU A 69 5.45 11.67 17.86
N GLU A 70 4.80 12.75 18.29
CA GLU A 70 5.42 14.07 18.39
C GLU A 70 6.59 14.06 19.38
N GLY A 71 7.71 14.68 19.01
CA GLY A 71 8.94 14.69 19.82
C GLY A 71 9.70 13.36 19.86
N THR A 72 9.22 12.31 19.17
CA THR A 72 9.89 11.00 19.08
C THR A 72 10.71 10.89 17.80
N ALA A 73 11.81 10.12 17.85
CA ALA A 73 12.58 9.73 16.67
C ALA A 73 12.13 8.39 16.06
N ALA A 74 11.01 7.83 16.54
CA ALA A 74 10.54 6.51 16.11
C ALA A 74 10.25 6.48 14.60
N ALA A 75 10.79 5.49 13.91
CA ALA A 75 10.44 5.26 12.51
C ALA A 75 8.95 4.89 12.41
N LEU A 76 8.28 5.35 11.36
CA LEU A 76 6.88 5.02 11.11
C LEU A 76 6.77 4.13 9.86
N VAL A 77 6.13 2.98 10.00
CA VAL A 77 5.75 2.09 8.90
C VAL A 77 4.23 2.06 8.83
N THR A 78 3.63 2.61 7.77
CA THR A 78 2.17 2.69 7.65
C THR A 78 1.65 2.04 6.38
N GLY A 79 0.65 1.16 6.56
CA GLY A 79 -0.08 0.47 5.49
C GLY A 79 -1.46 1.05 5.21
N VAL A 80 -1.82 2.14 5.88
CA VAL A 80 -3.18 2.67 5.85
C VAL A 80 -3.45 3.37 4.52
N THR A 81 -4.46 2.89 3.82
CA THR A 81 -4.94 3.43 2.54
C THR A 81 -6.10 4.40 2.74
N GLY A 82 -6.43 5.20 1.71
CA GLY A 82 -7.62 6.07 1.73
C GLY A 82 -7.41 7.40 2.45
N ARG A 83 -6.15 7.83 2.61
CA ARG A 83 -5.81 9.13 3.18
C ARG A 83 -6.14 10.27 2.23
N ASP A 84 -6.57 11.39 2.79
CA ASP A 84 -6.71 12.64 2.06
C ASP A 84 -5.36 13.37 1.89
N ALA A 85 -5.35 14.45 1.12
CA ALA A 85 -4.14 15.22 0.84
C ALA A 85 -3.51 15.84 2.10
N ALA A 86 -4.32 16.24 3.08
CA ALA A 86 -3.82 16.83 4.31
C ALA A 86 -3.12 15.79 5.19
N GLN A 87 -3.67 14.58 5.26
CA GLN A 87 -3.07 13.45 5.97
C GLN A 87 -1.76 12.98 5.32
N ILE A 88 -1.68 12.99 3.98
CA ILE A 88 -0.43 12.72 3.26
C ILE A 88 0.62 13.81 3.56
N ALA A 89 0.25 15.09 3.48
CA ALA A 89 1.16 16.19 3.81
C ALA A 89 1.68 16.11 5.26
N ALA A 90 0.85 15.67 6.20
CA ALA A 90 1.27 15.45 7.59
C ALA A 90 2.30 14.31 7.74
N LEU A 91 2.18 13.23 6.94
CA LEU A 91 3.20 12.17 6.89
C LEU A 91 4.50 12.67 6.26
N GLU A 92 4.43 13.50 5.21
CA GLU A 92 5.61 14.10 4.58
C GLU A 92 6.33 15.06 5.55
N ALA A 93 5.58 15.86 6.31
CA ALA A 93 6.14 16.70 7.36
C ALA A 93 6.86 15.88 8.45
N ARG A 94 6.33 14.70 8.79
CA ARG A 94 7.03 13.73 9.66
C ARG A 94 8.31 13.21 9.03
N ALA A 95 8.25 12.85 7.74
CA ALA A 95 9.38 12.30 6.99
C ALA A 95 10.59 13.25 6.95
N ALA A 96 10.38 14.55 7.16
CA ALA A 96 11.45 15.54 7.28
C ALA A 96 12.34 15.37 8.52
N HIS A 97 11.89 14.66 9.56
CA HIS A 97 12.62 14.53 10.83
C HIS A 97 12.74 13.09 11.37
N ALA A 98 11.88 12.16 10.92
CA ALA A 98 11.95 10.75 11.29
C ALA A 98 11.67 9.87 10.06
N PRO A 99 12.26 8.65 9.96
CA PRO A 99 12.00 7.76 8.82
C PRO A 99 10.52 7.40 8.71
N VAL A 100 9.95 7.53 7.51
CA VAL A 100 8.58 7.11 7.21
C VAL A 100 8.59 6.18 6.00
N LEU A 101 8.09 4.96 6.18
CA LEU A 101 7.77 4.03 5.12
C LEU A 101 6.25 3.97 4.96
N PHE A 102 5.76 4.48 3.83
CA PHE A 102 4.37 4.38 3.45
C PHE A 102 4.24 3.48 2.23
N ALA A 103 3.41 2.44 2.33
CA ALA A 103 3.11 1.56 1.21
C ALA A 103 1.66 1.06 1.28
N ALA A 104 0.97 1.03 0.14
CA ALA A 104 -0.38 0.47 0.07
C ALA A 104 -0.41 -1.07 0.18
N ASN A 105 0.75 -1.72 0.04
CA ASN A 105 0.92 -3.18 0.12
C ASN A 105 2.35 -3.52 0.56
N PHE A 106 2.49 -4.32 1.62
CA PHE A 106 3.79 -4.77 2.16
C PHE A 106 4.26 -6.13 1.62
N SER A 107 3.57 -6.72 0.65
CA SER A 107 4.01 -7.96 0.01
C SER A 107 5.30 -7.73 -0.78
N VAL A 108 6.37 -8.39 -0.34
CA VAL A 108 7.67 -8.40 -1.05
C VAL A 108 7.50 -8.91 -2.47
N GLY A 109 6.63 -9.91 -2.68
CA GLY A 109 6.33 -10.44 -4.02
C GLY A 109 5.69 -9.40 -4.93
N VAL A 110 4.75 -8.61 -4.42
CA VAL A 110 4.11 -7.53 -5.20
C VAL A 110 5.09 -6.39 -5.48
N ALA A 111 5.96 -6.05 -4.52
CA ALA A 111 7.02 -5.05 -4.72
C ALA A 111 8.03 -5.51 -5.79
N MET A 112 8.44 -6.78 -5.75
CA MET A 112 9.30 -7.38 -6.78
C MET A 112 8.63 -7.38 -8.15
N LEU A 113 7.36 -7.80 -8.22
CA LEU A 113 6.61 -7.85 -9.48
C LEU A 113 6.50 -6.48 -10.13
N GLN A 114 6.27 -5.41 -9.37
CA GLN A 114 6.29 -4.04 -9.92
C GLN A 114 7.63 -3.69 -10.58
N ARG A 115 8.77 -4.06 -9.96
CA ARG A 115 10.09 -3.82 -10.53
C ARG A 115 10.31 -4.61 -11.82
N LEU A 116 9.86 -5.87 -11.85
CA LEU A 116 9.93 -6.71 -13.04
C LEU A 116 9.06 -6.20 -14.18
N VAL A 117 7.82 -5.77 -13.88
CA VAL A 117 6.91 -5.19 -14.88
C VAL A 117 7.50 -3.91 -15.47
N ARG A 118 8.05 -3.01 -14.64
CA ARG A 118 8.71 -1.80 -15.13
C ARG A 118 9.87 -2.12 -16.06
N ALA A 119 10.73 -3.06 -15.67
CA ALA A 119 11.88 -3.47 -16.47
C ALA A 119 11.46 -4.12 -17.80
N ALA A 120 10.45 -4.99 -17.77
CA ALA A 120 9.91 -5.63 -18.98
C ALA A 120 9.28 -4.61 -19.92
N ALA A 121 8.47 -3.67 -19.40
CA ALA A 121 7.86 -2.62 -20.20
C ALA A 121 8.90 -1.72 -20.88
N ALA A 122 9.96 -1.35 -20.16
CA ALA A 122 11.06 -0.56 -20.73
C ALA A 122 11.82 -1.31 -21.83
N ALA A 123 12.00 -2.63 -21.69
CA ALA A 123 12.70 -3.45 -22.68
C ALA A 123 11.85 -3.74 -23.93
N LEU A 124 10.54 -3.92 -23.77
CA LEU A 124 9.61 -4.22 -24.86
C LEU A 124 9.21 -2.97 -25.66
N GLY A 125 9.28 -1.79 -25.03
CA GLY A 125 8.97 -0.52 -25.69
C GLY A 125 7.47 -0.20 -25.78
N PRO A 126 7.12 0.97 -26.33
CA PRO A 126 5.75 1.49 -26.31
C PRO A 126 4.77 0.75 -27.22
N ASP A 127 5.25 0.00 -28.23
CA ASP A 127 4.41 -0.75 -29.16
C ASP A 127 3.87 -2.05 -28.54
N PHE A 128 4.37 -2.45 -27.37
CA PHE A 128 3.90 -3.62 -26.66
C PHE A 128 2.61 -3.32 -25.88
N GLU A 129 1.52 -3.99 -26.25
CA GLU A 129 0.27 -3.93 -25.52
C GLU A 129 0.34 -4.75 -24.23
N ALA A 130 0.21 -4.08 -23.08
CA ALA A 130 0.19 -4.74 -21.79
C ALA A 130 -1.24 -4.92 -21.29
N GLU A 131 -1.50 -6.00 -20.56
CA GLU A 131 -2.78 -6.22 -19.90
C GLU A 131 -2.54 -6.72 -18.48
N VAL A 132 -3.17 -6.06 -17.51
CA VAL A 132 -3.18 -6.52 -16.13
C VAL A 132 -4.48 -7.25 -15.87
N PHE A 133 -4.37 -8.54 -15.56
CA PHE A 133 -5.50 -9.38 -15.19
C PHE A 133 -5.42 -9.72 -13.70
N GLU A 134 -6.55 -9.63 -13.02
CA GLU A 134 -6.66 -10.00 -11.61
C GLU A 134 -7.99 -10.71 -11.31
N VAL A 135 -7.95 -11.59 -10.31
CA VAL A 135 -9.12 -12.31 -9.81
C VAL A 135 -9.16 -12.15 -8.30
N HIS A 136 -10.32 -11.75 -7.79
CA HIS A 136 -10.57 -11.63 -6.36
C HIS A 136 -11.84 -12.36 -5.95
N HIS A 137 -11.98 -12.59 -4.64
CA HIS A 137 -13.22 -13.15 -4.09
C HIS A 137 -14.41 -12.22 -4.36
N ARG A 138 -15.62 -12.78 -4.45
CA ARG A 138 -16.86 -12.06 -4.80
C ARG A 138 -17.20 -10.84 -3.94
N HIS A 139 -16.68 -10.77 -2.72
CA HIS A 139 -16.99 -9.70 -1.76
C HIS A 139 -16.04 -8.49 -1.85
N LYS A 140 -15.11 -8.49 -2.81
CA LYS A 140 -14.19 -7.35 -2.98
C LYS A 140 -14.97 -6.18 -3.58
N ARG A 141 -14.96 -5.05 -2.87
CA ARG A 141 -15.80 -3.87 -3.20
C ARG A 141 -15.18 -2.96 -4.26
N ASP A 142 -13.86 -2.98 -4.37
CA ASP A 142 -13.04 -2.15 -5.25
C ASP A 142 -12.51 -2.97 -6.43
N ALA A 143 -12.68 -2.44 -7.64
CA ALA A 143 -12.15 -2.99 -8.89
C ALA A 143 -11.81 -1.85 -9.86
N PRO A 144 -10.61 -1.81 -10.47
CA PRO A 144 -9.48 -2.72 -10.25
C PRO A 144 -8.91 -2.63 -8.83
N SER A 145 -8.18 -3.65 -8.36
CA SER A 145 -7.50 -3.57 -7.06
C SER A 145 -6.38 -2.54 -7.09
N GLY A 146 -5.99 -2.06 -5.90
CA GLY A 146 -4.80 -1.22 -5.74
C GLY A 146 -3.53 -1.86 -6.31
N THR A 147 -3.40 -3.19 -6.22
CA THR A 147 -2.26 -3.91 -6.81
C THR A 147 -2.30 -3.84 -8.33
N ALA A 148 -3.45 -4.04 -8.98
CA ALA A 148 -3.56 -3.94 -10.43
C ALA A 148 -3.23 -2.52 -10.93
N LEU A 149 -3.70 -1.49 -10.21
CA LEU A 149 -3.36 -0.10 -10.51
C LEU A 149 -1.85 0.20 -10.30
N ALA A 150 -1.22 -0.42 -9.30
CA ALA A 150 0.22 -0.29 -9.06
C ALA A 150 1.05 -0.95 -10.17
N LEU A 151 0.65 -2.14 -10.63
CA LEU A 151 1.30 -2.82 -11.76
C LEU A 151 1.14 -2.04 -13.06
N ALA A 152 -0.03 -1.46 -13.30
CA ALA A 152 -0.24 -0.60 -14.46
C ALA A 152 0.65 0.64 -14.43
N ARG A 153 0.75 1.32 -13.28
CA ARG A 153 1.70 2.43 -13.11
C ARG A 153 3.14 2.01 -13.35
N ALA A 154 3.56 0.86 -12.84
CA ALA A 154 4.91 0.35 -13.08
C ALA A 154 5.18 0.11 -14.57
N ALA A 155 4.20 -0.39 -15.32
CA ALA A 155 4.32 -0.52 -16.78
C ALA A 155 4.43 0.86 -17.47
N ALA A 156 3.62 1.84 -17.05
CA ALA A 156 3.69 3.23 -17.55
C ALA A 156 5.09 3.85 -17.36
N GLU A 157 5.67 3.67 -16.18
CA GLU A 157 6.99 4.19 -15.85
C GLU A 157 8.09 3.58 -16.72
N GLY A 158 7.90 2.35 -17.22
CA GLY A 158 8.84 1.68 -18.10
C GLY A 158 8.67 2.05 -19.58
N ALA A 159 7.44 2.02 -20.09
CA ALA A 159 7.14 2.17 -21.52
C ALA A 159 6.71 3.58 -21.95
N GLY A 160 6.45 4.49 -21.00
CA GLY A 160 5.89 5.82 -21.27
C GLY A 160 4.37 5.91 -21.01
N PRO A 161 3.73 7.02 -21.39
CA PRO A 161 2.34 7.27 -21.04
C PRO A 161 1.41 6.22 -21.67
N ILE A 162 0.61 5.60 -20.80
CA ILE A 162 -0.35 4.56 -21.16
C ILE A 162 -1.78 4.96 -20.79
N ARG A 163 -2.74 4.48 -21.58
CA ARG A 163 -4.16 4.56 -21.28
C ARG A 163 -4.59 3.27 -20.60
N THR A 164 -5.23 3.39 -19.44
CA THR A 164 -5.81 2.24 -18.73
C THR A 164 -7.30 2.13 -19.02
N GLN A 165 -7.78 0.98 -19.49
CA GLN A 165 -9.21 0.71 -19.71
C GLN A 165 -9.66 -0.54 -18.97
N ARG A 166 -10.78 -0.45 -18.25
CA ARG A 166 -11.41 -1.63 -17.65
C ARG A 166 -12.12 -2.43 -18.72
N VAL A 167 -11.83 -3.71 -18.78
CA VAL A 167 -12.50 -4.65 -19.68
C VAL A 167 -13.03 -5.86 -18.91
N ASP A 168 -14.07 -6.50 -19.46
CA ASP A 168 -14.63 -7.73 -18.91
C ASP A 168 -13.73 -8.94 -19.20
N ALA A 169 -14.15 -10.13 -18.77
CA ALA A 169 -13.41 -11.38 -19.01
C ALA A 169 -13.22 -11.71 -20.50
N THR A 170 -13.98 -11.08 -21.40
CA THR A 170 -13.90 -11.24 -22.86
C THR A 170 -13.09 -10.13 -23.54
N GLY A 171 -12.54 -9.17 -22.78
CA GLY A 171 -11.77 -8.05 -23.31
C GLY A 171 -12.62 -6.88 -23.79
N ARG A 172 -13.95 -6.87 -23.53
CA ARG A 172 -14.82 -5.76 -23.94
C ARG A 172 -14.78 -4.64 -22.91
N PRO A 173 -14.74 -3.36 -23.32
CA PRO A 173 -14.82 -2.22 -22.42
C PRO A 173 -16.02 -2.30 -21.48
N LEU A 174 -15.76 -2.26 -20.17
CA LEU A 174 -16.81 -2.13 -19.18
C LEU A 174 -17.17 -0.65 -19.02
N GLY A 175 -18.39 -0.27 -19.42
CA GLY A 175 -19.04 0.95 -18.92
C GLY A 175 -19.29 0.87 -17.41
N VAL A 176 -19.57 2.02 -16.77
CA VAL A 176 -19.81 2.18 -15.32
C VAL A 176 -20.66 1.03 -14.71
N PRO A 177 -20.34 0.58 -13.49
CA PRO A 177 -20.46 -0.82 -13.09
C PRO A 177 -21.90 -1.35 -12.95
N ARG A 178 -22.12 -2.59 -13.44
CA ARG A 178 -23.20 -3.49 -13.00
C ARG A 178 -22.60 -4.80 -12.46
N ALA A 179 -23.09 -5.23 -11.31
CA ALA A 179 -22.59 -6.35 -10.52
C ALA A 179 -23.20 -7.70 -10.95
N VAL A 180 -22.40 -8.75 -11.16
CA VAL A 180 -22.71 -10.18 -10.88
C VAL A 180 -21.41 -11.01 -10.82
N GLY A 181 -21.31 -11.98 -9.90
CA GLY A 181 -20.33 -13.09 -9.96
C GLY A 181 -18.89 -12.71 -9.55
N GLN A 182 -17.95 -13.66 -9.46
CA GLN A 182 -16.54 -13.37 -9.12
C GLN A 182 -16.04 -12.12 -9.87
N SER A 183 -15.46 -11.13 -9.17
CA SER A 183 -14.97 -9.92 -9.83
C SER A 183 -13.59 -10.19 -10.44
N ALA A 184 -13.59 -10.56 -11.72
CA ALA A 184 -12.42 -10.44 -12.56
C ALA A 184 -12.43 -9.03 -13.18
N SER A 185 -11.40 -8.25 -12.90
CA SER A 185 -11.16 -6.97 -13.57
C SER A 185 -9.92 -7.11 -14.41
N ARG A 186 -10.03 -6.74 -15.68
CA ARG A 186 -8.88 -6.65 -16.58
C ARG A 186 -8.65 -5.17 -16.88
N LEU A 187 -7.42 -4.72 -16.74
CA LEU A 187 -6.99 -3.36 -17.03
C LEU A 187 -6.09 -3.45 -18.26
N ALA A 188 -6.65 -3.11 -19.42
CA ALA A 188 -5.89 -2.98 -20.65
C ALA A 188 -5.03 -1.72 -20.59
N ILE A 189 -3.78 -1.82 -21.02
CA ILE A 189 -2.76 -0.78 -21.03
C ILE A 189 -2.36 -0.57 -22.49
N ALA A 190 -2.85 0.51 -23.10
CA ALA A 190 -2.55 0.85 -24.49
C ALA A 190 -1.67 2.11 -24.58
N PRO A 191 -0.72 2.21 -25.52
CA PRO A 191 0.05 3.43 -25.74
C PRO A 191 -0.85 4.60 -26.15
N THR A 192 -0.44 5.81 -25.78
CA THR A 192 -1.18 7.03 -26.12
C THR A 192 -0.98 7.35 -27.61
N PHE A 193 -1.86 6.87 -28.50
CA PHE A 193 -1.93 7.41 -29.85
C PHE A 193 -2.64 8.77 -29.81
N ALA A 194 -1.95 9.82 -30.27
CA ALA A 194 -2.59 11.07 -30.63
C ALA A 194 -3.60 10.77 -31.76
N GLY A 195 -4.89 10.86 -31.43
CA GLY A 195 -5.99 10.74 -32.39
C GLY A 195 -6.78 9.45 -32.23
N TYR A 196 -7.84 9.51 -31.44
CA TYR A 196 -9.20 9.25 -31.93
C TYR A 196 -10.17 9.74 -30.85
N ALA A 197 -10.92 10.78 -31.20
CA ALA A 197 -12.16 11.10 -30.52
C ALA A 197 -13.15 9.94 -30.77
N LEU A 198 -13.76 9.45 -29.70
CA LEU A 198 -15.18 9.07 -29.54
C LEU A 198 -15.42 8.72 -28.07
#